data_AF-Q1HQJ3-F1
#
_entry.id   AF-Q1HQJ3-F1
#
_cell.length_a   1.000
_cell.length_b   1.000
_cell.length_c   1.000
_cell.angle_alpha   90.00
_cell.angle_beta   90.00
_cell.angle_gamma   90.00
#
_symmetry.space_group_name_H-M   'P 1'
#
loop_
_entity.id
_entity.type
_entity.pdbx_description
1 polymer ?
#
loop_
_entity_poly.entity_id
_entity_poly.type
_entity_poly.pdbx_seq_one_letter_code
_entity_poly.pdbx_strand_id
1 'polypeptide(L)'
;MSVILRSLSRAAATQWTKASFSTSSIALKDPRQQKEAPIVDANLVIADEVERREREKLASTIAVPTKVDLSPISGVPEEHVKERRVRIFMPAKNAMQSGTDNLHHWSIEFDNRERWENPLMGWSSTGDPLSNMHVEFGSAEEAINHCERNGWRWFVDNPEVVKKHRVKNYGVNFAWNKRTRVSTK
;
A
#
# COMPACT_ATOMS: atom_id res chain seq x y z
N MET A 1 42.15 -2.24 -45.05
CA MET A 1 41.27 -2.95 -44.09
C MET A 1 41.09 -2.07 -42.86
N SER A 2 39.84 -1.96 -42.41
CA SER A 2 39.32 -1.34 -41.17
C SER A 2 39.42 0.19 -41.02
N VAL A 3 38.32 0.87 -41.36
CA VAL A 3 38.01 2.25 -40.97
C VAL A 3 37.08 2.20 -39.75
N ILE A 4 37.53 2.86 -38.68
CA ILE A 4 36.80 3.07 -37.44
C ILE A 4 35.73 4.14 -37.69
N LEU A 5 34.45 3.81 -37.52
CA LEU A 5 33.38 4.80 -37.44
C LEU A 5 32.91 4.93 -35.99
N ARG A 6 33.30 6.02 -35.34
CA ARG A 6 32.67 6.53 -34.11
C ARG A 6 31.59 7.50 -34.54
N SER A 7 30.33 7.18 -34.27
CA SER A 7 29.23 8.14 -34.38
C SER A 7 29.26 9.08 -33.17
N LEU A 8 29.34 10.38 -33.43
CA LEU A 8 29.11 11.42 -32.44
C LEU A 8 27.63 11.78 -32.47
N SER A 9 26.90 11.47 -31.40
CA SER A 9 25.56 12.01 -31.18
C SER A 9 25.68 13.49 -30.79
N ARG A 10 24.90 14.35 -31.45
CA ARG A 10 24.81 15.78 -31.13
C ARG A 10 24.19 15.93 -29.75
N ALA A 11 24.94 16.53 -28.82
CA ALA A 11 24.39 17.07 -27.59
C ALA A 11 23.45 18.23 -27.92
N ALA A 12 22.18 18.10 -27.54
CA ALA A 12 21.25 19.22 -27.50
C ALA A 12 21.64 20.10 -26.29
N ALA A 13 22.04 21.33 -26.56
CA ALA A 13 22.33 22.31 -25.53
C ALA A 13 21.05 22.62 -24.74
N THR A 14 21.00 22.19 -23.49
CA THR A 14 20.02 22.67 -22.51
C THR A 14 20.40 24.10 -22.12
N GLN A 15 19.85 25.08 -22.83
CA GLN A 15 19.87 26.47 -22.38
C GLN A 15 18.92 26.61 -21.19
N TRP A 16 19.49 26.68 -19.99
CA TRP A 16 18.78 27.15 -18.80
C TRP A 16 18.63 28.67 -18.90
N THR A 17 17.49 29.13 -19.40
CA THR A 17 17.08 30.53 -19.23
C THR A 17 16.51 30.68 -17.82
N LYS A 18 17.23 31.41 -16.97
CA LYS A 18 16.71 31.87 -15.67
C LYS A 18 15.58 32.86 -15.94
N ALA A 19 14.34 32.50 -15.64
CA ALA A 19 13.24 33.46 -15.63
C ALA A 19 13.48 34.44 -14.47
N SER A 20 13.83 35.68 -14.80
CA SER A 20 13.89 36.77 -13.84
C SER A 20 12.46 37.21 -13.55
N PHE A 21 12.06 37.18 -12.28
CA PHE A 21 10.82 37.78 -11.81
C PHE A 21 10.91 39.30 -12.05
N SER A 22 10.28 39.79 -13.11
CA SER A 22 10.07 41.21 -13.37
C SER A 22 8.58 41.53 -13.25
N THR A 23 8.25 42.54 -12.45
CA THR A 23 6.89 43.07 -12.26
C THR A 23 6.50 44.14 -13.29
N SER A 24 7.27 44.32 -14.37
CA SER A 24 6.97 45.35 -15.37
C SER A 24 6.25 44.77 -16.59
N SER A 25 5.02 45.26 -16.80
CA SER A 25 4.21 45.23 -18.02
C SER A 25 4.04 43.87 -18.69
N ILE A 26 2.82 43.33 -18.67
CA ILE A 26 2.36 42.36 -19.67
C ILE A 26 2.57 43.06 -21.03
N ALA A 27 3.69 42.74 -21.69
CA ALA A 27 3.94 43.19 -23.05
C ALA A 27 2.93 42.45 -23.93
N LEU A 28 1.84 43.14 -24.26
CA LEU A 28 0.81 42.67 -25.18
C LEU A 28 1.46 42.58 -26.55
N LYS A 29 2.07 41.43 -26.84
CA LYS A 29 2.75 41.15 -28.08
C LYS A 29 1.70 41.23 -29.19
N ASP A 30 1.96 42.09 -30.17
CA ASP A 30 1.04 42.31 -31.29
C ASP A 30 0.77 40.96 -31.98
N PRO A 31 -0.49 40.47 -32.05
CA PRO A 31 -0.79 39.12 -32.57
C PRO A 31 -0.42 38.95 -34.05
N ARG A 32 -0.15 40.06 -34.76
CA ARG A 32 0.29 40.09 -36.16
C ARG A 32 1.81 39.92 -36.34
N GLN A 33 2.61 40.03 -35.28
CA GLN A 33 4.07 39.85 -35.37
C GLN A 33 4.48 38.38 -35.43
N GLN A 34 3.65 37.45 -34.94
CA GLN A 34 3.88 36.02 -35.12
C GLN A 34 3.42 35.61 -36.52
N LYS A 35 4.38 35.57 -37.45
CA LYS A 35 4.13 35.23 -38.86
C LYS A 35 3.86 33.73 -39.06
N GLU A 36 4.15 32.90 -38.06
CA GLU A 36 3.96 31.45 -38.11
C GLU A 36 3.04 30.98 -36.98
N ALA A 37 2.17 30.02 -37.29
CA ALA A 37 1.28 29.43 -36.31
C ALA A 37 2.10 28.73 -35.20
N PRO A 38 1.69 28.83 -33.93
CA PRO A 38 2.32 28.07 -32.86
C PRO A 38 2.25 26.57 -33.20
N ILE A 39 3.37 25.88 -33.03
CA ILE A 39 3.45 24.44 -33.24
C ILE A 39 2.68 23.78 -32.09
N VAL A 40 1.45 23.36 -32.35
CA VAL A 40 0.61 22.63 -31.40
C VAL A 40 0.72 21.15 -31.72
N ASP A 41 1.04 20.33 -30.72
CA ASP A 41 1.08 18.88 -30.88
C ASP A 41 -0.29 18.36 -31.37
N ALA A 42 -0.32 17.71 -32.53
CA ALA A 42 -1.55 17.22 -33.15
C ALA A 42 -2.37 16.32 -32.21
N ASN A 43 -1.67 15.47 -31.44
CA ASN A 43 -2.28 14.58 -30.44
C ASN A 43 -2.95 15.35 -29.30
N LEU A 44 -2.52 16.59 -29.01
CA LEU A 44 -3.13 17.42 -27.98
C LEU A 44 -4.37 18.14 -28.53
N VAL A 45 -4.43 18.46 -29.83
CA VAL A 45 -5.59 19.06 -30.49
C VAL A 45 -6.73 18.07 -30.69
N ILE A 46 -6.37 16.81 -31.01
CA ILE A 46 -7.32 15.73 -31.27
C ILE A 46 -7.88 15.13 -29.96
N ALA A 47 -7.15 15.22 -28.84
CA ALA A 47 -7.56 14.65 -27.55
C ALA A 47 -8.82 15.32 -26.97
N ASP A 48 -9.67 14.49 -26.34
CA ASP A 48 -10.87 14.94 -25.63
C ASP A 48 -10.54 15.87 -24.46
N GLU A 49 -11.49 16.73 -24.09
CA GLU A 49 -11.31 17.70 -23.00
C GLU A 49 -10.94 17.06 -21.64
N VAL A 50 -11.40 15.82 -21.42
CA VAL A 50 -11.09 15.03 -20.22
C VAL A 50 -9.62 14.62 -20.23
N GLU A 51 -9.12 14.08 -21.34
CA GLU A 51 -7.73 13.63 -21.48
C GLU A 51 -6.73 14.79 -21.40
N ARG A 52 -7.10 15.96 -21.97
CA ARG A 52 -6.32 17.20 -21.81
C ARG A 52 -6.17 17.59 -20.34
N ARG A 53 -7.27 17.59 -19.58
CA ARG A 53 -7.22 17.91 -18.14
C ARG A 53 -6.42 16.89 -17.35
N GLU A 54 -6.51 15.61 -17.68
CA GLU A 54 -5.69 14.58 -17.04
C GLU A 54 -4.21 14.77 -17.36
N ARG A 55 -3.85 15.08 -18.62
CA ARG A 55 -2.48 15.44 -18.99
C ARG A 55 -1.97 16.70 -18.31
N GLU A 56 -2.78 17.74 -18.20
CA GLU A 56 -2.41 18.97 -17.48
C GLU A 56 -2.20 18.70 -15.99
N LYS A 57 -3.06 17.90 -15.36
CA LYS A 57 -2.89 17.43 -13.98
C LYS A 57 -1.61 16.62 -13.81
N LEU A 58 -1.36 15.66 -14.71
CA LEU A 58 -0.14 14.84 -14.70
C LEU A 58 1.10 15.69 -14.98
N ALA A 59 1.02 16.71 -15.84
CA ALA A 59 2.12 17.62 -16.15
C ALA A 59 2.51 18.49 -14.94
N SER A 60 1.54 18.83 -14.07
CA SER A 60 1.82 19.48 -12.78
C SER A 60 2.37 18.52 -11.71
N THR A 61 2.29 17.19 -11.95
CA THR A 61 2.67 16.16 -10.99
C THR A 61 4.10 15.69 -11.23
N ILE A 62 4.91 15.63 -10.18
CA ILE A 62 6.27 15.11 -10.25
C ILE A 62 6.23 13.59 -10.03
N ALA A 63 6.65 12.82 -11.04
CA ALA A 63 6.81 11.37 -10.91
C ALA A 63 8.20 11.04 -10.35
N VAL A 64 8.24 10.55 -9.11
CA VAL A 64 9.49 10.09 -8.48
C VAL A 64 9.54 8.56 -8.55
N PRO A 65 10.54 7.94 -9.22
CA PRO A 65 10.60 6.50 -9.44
C PRO A 65 11.14 5.70 -8.24
N THR A 66 11.18 6.29 -7.04
CA THR A 66 11.72 5.66 -5.83
C THR A 66 10.61 5.01 -5.01
N LYS A 67 10.95 3.93 -4.28
CA LYS A 67 10.06 3.36 -3.27
C LYS A 67 9.78 4.39 -2.18
N VAL A 68 8.53 4.46 -1.74
CA VAL A 68 8.11 5.36 -0.66
C VAL A 68 8.57 4.81 0.68
N ASP A 69 9.34 5.60 1.43
CA ASP A 69 9.76 5.30 2.80
C ASP A 69 9.30 6.44 3.72
N LEU A 70 8.42 6.12 4.67
CA LEU A 70 7.82 7.03 5.64
C LEU A 70 8.51 6.97 7.01
N SER A 71 9.44 6.04 7.22
CA SER A 71 10.13 5.85 8.49
C SER A 71 10.74 7.15 9.07
N PRO A 72 11.45 8.02 8.30
CA PRO A 72 12.05 9.24 8.85
C PRO A 72 11.02 10.32 9.22
N ILE A 73 9.79 10.25 8.70
CA ILE A 73 8.75 11.26 8.90
C ILE A 73 7.82 10.87 10.07
N SER A 74 7.68 9.57 10.31
CA SER A 74 6.67 9.01 11.25
C SER A 74 6.86 9.42 12.72
N GLY A 75 8.07 9.85 13.12
CA GLY A 75 8.38 10.19 14.51
C GLY A 75 8.54 8.98 15.44
N VAL A 76 8.44 7.76 14.91
CA VAL A 76 8.68 6.52 15.68
C VAL A 76 10.19 6.32 15.87
N PRO A 77 10.67 6.05 17.10
CA PRO A 77 12.09 5.76 17.33
C PRO A 77 12.60 4.59 16.49
N GLU A 78 13.85 4.68 16.01
CA GLU A 78 14.45 3.66 15.13
C GLU A 78 14.48 2.26 15.76
N GLU A 79 14.62 2.17 17.08
CA GLU A 79 14.59 0.93 17.84
C GLU A 79 13.32 0.13 17.54
N HIS A 80 12.15 0.78 17.61
CA HIS A 80 10.88 0.12 17.37
C HIS A 80 10.64 -0.22 15.90
N VAL A 81 11.23 0.53 14.96
CA VAL A 81 11.11 0.28 13.52
C VAL A 81 11.94 -0.94 13.09
N LYS A 82 13.19 -1.06 13.59
CA LYS A 82 14.16 -2.07 13.13
C LYS A 82 14.11 -3.38 13.90
N GLU A 83 13.92 -3.33 15.23
CA GLU A 83 13.99 -4.52 16.08
C GLU A 83 12.76 -5.40 15.94
N ARG A 84 11.60 -4.78 15.77
CA ARG A 84 10.33 -5.48 15.79
C ARG A 84 9.98 -6.15 14.49
N ARG A 85 9.17 -7.18 14.63
CA ARG A 85 8.55 -7.86 13.51
C ARG A 85 7.05 -7.73 13.60
N VAL A 86 6.47 -7.43 12.44
CA VAL A 86 5.06 -7.29 12.22
C VAL A 86 4.49 -8.59 11.68
N ARG A 87 3.42 -9.07 12.30
CA ARG A 87 2.65 -10.24 11.86
C ARG A 87 1.46 -9.77 11.04
N ILE A 88 1.38 -10.21 9.79
CA ILE A 88 0.23 -9.98 8.91
C ILE A 88 -0.58 -11.28 8.87
N PHE A 89 -1.83 -11.25 9.32
CA PHE A 89 -2.65 -12.45 9.43
C PHE A 89 -4.14 -12.15 9.25
N MET A 90 -4.91 -13.20 8.97
CA MET A 90 -6.36 -13.19 9.09
C MET A 90 -6.73 -13.77 10.47
N PRO A 91 -7.54 -13.09 11.29
CA PRO A 91 -7.83 -13.56 12.64
C PRO A 91 -8.53 -14.91 12.61
N ALA A 92 -8.11 -15.80 13.52
CA ALA A 92 -8.72 -17.12 13.63
C ALA A 92 -10.11 -17.05 14.28
N LYS A 93 -11.00 -17.95 13.88
CA LYS A 93 -12.33 -18.04 14.49
C LYS A 93 -12.27 -18.44 15.96
N ASN A 94 -12.91 -17.66 16.83
CA ASN A 94 -13.11 -18.05 18.22
C ASN A 94 -13.84 -19.40 18.29
N ALA A 95 -13.20 -20.40 18.90
CA ALA A 95 -13.72 -21.77 19.00
C ALA A 95 -15.01 -21.85 19.85
N MET A 96 -15.19 -20.93 20.80
CA MET A 96 -16.35 -20.89 21.69
C MET A 96 -17.61 -20.34 21.00
N GLN A 97 -17.44 -19.55 19.94
CA GLN A 97 -18.55 -18.92 19.22
C GLN A 97 -18.75 -19.58 17.85
N SER A 98 -19.97 -19.52 17.31
CA SER A 98 -20.28 -20.03 15.98
C SER A 98 -20.13 -18.98 14.87
N GLY A 99 -20.23 -17.69 15.19
CA GLY A 99 -20.13 -16.56 14.25
C GLY A 99 -18.84 -16.55 13.42
N THR A 100 -18.93 -15.93 12.22
CA THR A 100 -17.86 -15.91 11.21
C THR A 100 -17.54 -14.51 10.68
N ASP A 101 -18.25 -13.48 11.13
CA ASP A 101 -18.17 -12.13 10.58
C ASP A 101 -16.77 -11.51 10.75
N ASN A 102 -16.13 -11.80 11.88
CA ASN A 102 -14.81 -11.28 12.22
C ASN A 102 -13.64 -11.88 11.41
N LEU A 103 -13.88 -12.77 10.44
CA LEU A 103 -12.82 -13.47 9.70
C LEU A 103 -12.43 -12.80 8.37
N HIS A 104 -13.17 -11.78 7.94
CA HIS A 104 -13.09 -11.28 6.56
C HIS A 104 -12.14 -10.12 6.34
N HIS A 105 -11.30 -9.79 7.32
CA HIS A 105 -10.30 -8.73 7.22
C HIS A 105 -8.89 -9.27 7.47
N TRP A 106 -7.91 -8.58 6.92
CA TRP A 106 -6.51 -8.78 7.26
C TRP A 106 -6.16 -7.86 8.41
N SER A 107 -5.33 -8.33 9.32
CA SER A 107 -4.87 -7.50 10.42
C SER A 107 -3.37 -7.61 10.62
N ILE A 108 -2.85 -6.55 11.22
CA ILE A 108 -1.47 -6.39 11.56
C ILE A 108 -1.33 -6.27 13.07
N GLU A 109 -0.39 -7.03 13.64
CA GLU A 109 -0.01 -6.98 15.06
C GLU A 109 1.52 -6.98 15.19
N PHE A 110 2.03 -6.32 16.22
CA PHE A 110 3.44 -6.36 16.60
C PHE A 110 3.74 -7.52 17.54
N ASP A 111 5.02 -7.87 17.65
CA ASP A 111 5.49 -8.77 18.69
C ASP A 111 5.28 -8.18 20.10
N ASN A 112 4.76 -9.01 21.00
CA ASN A 112 4.54 -8.63 22.39
C ASN A 112 5.88 -8.62 23.16
N ARG A 113 6.24 -7.48 23.76
CA ARG A 113 7.36 -7.37 24.71
C ARG A 113 6.94 -7.78 26.13
N GLU A 114 7.91 -7.72 27.04
CA GLU A 114 7.73 -8.04 28.45
C GLU A 114 6.64 -7.18 29.09
N ARG A 115 5.81 -7.84 29.89
CA ARG A 115 4.86 -7.20 30.81
C ARG A 115 5.20 -7.67 32.22
N TRP A 116 5.30 -6.75 33.16
CA TRP A 116 5.67 -7.03 34.55
C TRP A 116 4.56 -6.65 35.52
N GLU A 117 4.63 -7.16 36.74
CA GLU A 117 3.68 -6.85 37.80
C GLU A 117 4.00 -5.49 38.44
N ASN A 118 3.00 -4.64 38.62
CA ASN A 118 3.10 -3.39 39.37
C ASN A 118 3.22 -3.71 40.88
N PRO A 119 4.32 -3.31 41.57
CA PRO A 119 4.55 -3.63 42.98
C PRO A 119 3.45 -3.17 43.96
N LEU A 120 2.68 -2.13 43.61
CA LEU A 120 1.65 -1.59 44.49
C LEU A 120 0.29 -2.28 44.32
N MET A 121 -0.19 -2.42 43.08
CA MET A 121 -1.56 -2.86 42.78
C MET A 121 -1.65 -4.24 42.11
N GLY A 122 -0.53 -4.81 41.67
CA GLY A 122 -0.51 -6.09 40.93
C GLY A 122 -0.94 -5.99 39.46
N TRP A 123 -1.07 -4.78 38.90
CA TRP A 123 -1.44 -4.59 37.50
C TRP A 123 -0.33 -4.98 36.53
N SER A 124 -0.69 -5.40 35.32
CA SER A 124 0.26 -5.68 34.24
C SER A 124 0.77 -4.39 33.61
N SER A 125 1.98 -3.98 33.99
CA SER A 125 2.68 -2.81 33.45
C SER A 125 3.52 -3.19 32.23
N THR A 126 3.68 -2.25 31.30
CA THR A 126 4.50 -2.42 30.09
C THR A 126 5.20 -1.13 29.72
N GLY A 127 6.39 -1.25 29.13
CA GLY A 127 7.14 -0.14 28.52
C GLY A 127 6.97 -0.08 27.00
N ASP A 128 6.04 -0.87 26.47
CA ASP A 128 5.83 -1.03 25.03
C ASP A 128 4.70 -0.12 24.51
N PRO A 129 5.01 0.89 23.66
CA PRO A 129 3.98 1.75 23.08
C PRO A 129 3.17 1.08 21.95
N LEU A 130 3.72 0.06 21.29
CA LEU A 130 3.10 -0.57 20.10
C LEU A 130 2.32 -1.85 20.46
N SER A 131 2.32 -2.27 21.73
CA SER A 131 1.75 -3.55 22.16
C SER A 131 0.26 -3.71 21.87
N ASN A 132 -0.47 -2.60 21.76
CA ASN A 132 -1.92 -2.58 21.58
C ASN A 132 -2.32 -2.04 20.20
N MET A 133 -1.35 -1.93 19.28
CA MET A 133 -1.63 -1.47 17.92
C MET A 133 -2.23 -2.62 17.11
N HIS A 134 -3.45 -2.39 16.63
CA HIS A 134 -4.16 -3.30 15.73
C HIS A 134 -4.67 -2.49 14.54
N VAL A 135 -4.35 -2.92 13.32
CA VAL A 135 -4.76 -2.24 12.10
C VAL A 135 -5.37 -3.23 11.15
N GLU A 136 -6.61 -2.98 10.75
CA GLU A 136 -7.38 -3.81 9.84
C GLU A 136 -7.26 -3.32 8.40
N PHE A 137 -7.22 -4.27 7.45
CA PHE A 137 -7.04 -4.06 6.02
C PHE A 137 -8.01 -4.93 5.23
N GLY A 138 -8.35 -4.47 4.02
CA GLY A 138 -9.20 -5.25 3.11
C GLY A 138 -8.44 -6.36 2.39
N SER A 139 -7.13 -6.21 2.19
CA SER A 139 -6.30 -7.16 1.43
C SER A 139 -4.92 -7.37 2.06
N ALA A 140 -4.32 -8.53 1.77
CA ALA A 140 -2.96 -8.83 2.21
C ALA A 140 -1.92 -7.90 1.56
N GLU A 141 -2.12 -7.54 0.29
CA GLU A 141 -1.21 -6.66 -0.46
C GLU A 141 -1.18 -5.25 0.12
N GLU A 142 -2.33 -4.74 0.57
CA GLU A 142 -2.43 -3.44 1.24
C GLU A 142 -1.68 -3.45 2.57
N ALA A 143 -1.82 -4.52 3.35
CA ALA A 143 -1.09 -4.72 4.60
C ALA A 143 0.43 -4.78 4.37
N ILE A 144 0.88 -5.52 3.36
CA ILE A 144 2.29 -5.60 2.97
C ILE A 144 2.82 -4.22 2.57
N ASN A 145 2.11 -3.51 1.69
CA ASN A 145 2.50 -2.17 1.24
C ASN A 145 2.52 -1.17 2.41
N HIS A 146 1.62 -1.29 3.37
CA HIS A 146 1.65 -0.47 4.58
C HIS A 146 2.92 -0.71 5.41
N CYS A 147 3.27 -1.98 5.69
CA CYS A 147 4.51 -2.32 6.38
C CYS A 147 5.76 -1.84 5.64
N GLU A 148 5.80 -2.03 4.32
CA GLU A 148 6.93 -1.64 3.50
C GLU A 148 7.12 -0.13 3.44
N ARG A 149 6.03 0.64 3.40
CA ARG A 149 6.09 2.11 3.48
C ARG A 149 6.61 2.60 4.82
N ASN A 150 6.27 1.92 5.91
CA ASN A 150 6.75 2.29 7.26
C ASN A 150 8.13 1.72 7.59
N GLY A 151 8.72 0.90 6.72
CA GLY A 151 10.03 0.27 6.95
C GLY A 151 10.03 -0.86 7.98
N TRP A 152 8.87 -1.43 8.30
CA TRP A 152 8.76 -2.51 9.29
C TRP A 152 9.08 -3.87 8.68
N ARG A 153 9.77 -4.73 9.45
CA ARG A 153 10.00 -6.13 9.07
C ARG A 153 8.70 -6.91 9.24
N TRP A 154 8.24 -7.58 8.21
CA TRP A 154 6.96 -8.30 8.24
C TRP A 154 7.11 -9.78 7.89
N PHE A 155 6.12 -10.57 8.28
CA PHE A 155 5.88 -11.92 7.76
C PHE A 155 4.38 -12.13 7.61
N VAL A 156 4.00 -12.91 6.61
CA VAL A 156 2.60 -13.25 6.35
C VAL A 156 2.35 -14.65 6.90
N ASP A 157 1.41 -14.75 7.83
CA ASP A 157 0.86 -16.03 8.23
C ASP A 157 -0.17 -16.47 7.19
N ASN A 158 0.00 -17.70 6.72
CA ASN A 158 -0.82 -18.27 5.67
C ASN A 158 -2.30 -18.25 6.10
N PRO A 159 -3.24 -17.74 5.26
CA PRO A 159 -4.63 -17.55 5.67
C PRO A 159 -5.32 -18.86 6.04
N GLU A 160 -6.29 -18.75 6.96
CA GLU A 160 -7.03 -19.90 7.52
C GLU A 160 -7.63 -20.75 6.39
N VAL A 161 -7.33 -22.05 6.43
CA VAL A 161 -7.85 -23.04 5.47
C VAL A 161 -9.38 -22.94 5.48
N VAL A 162 -9.96 -22.49 4.36
CA VAL A 162 -11.41 -22.42 4.19
C VAL A 162 -12.00 -23.77 4.60
N LYS A 163 -12.90 -23.76 5.60
CA LYS A 163 -13.52 -24.97 6.10
C LYS A 163 -14.24 -25.65 4.95
N LYS A 164 -13.78 -26.85 4.59
CA LYS A 164 -14.38 -27.64 3.52
C LYS A 164 -15.87 -27.82 3.81
N HIS A 165 -16.71 -27.51 2.83
CA HIS A 165 -18.15 -27.71 2.95
C HIS A 165 -18.44 -29.20 3.21
N ARG A 166 -19.12 -29.50 4.32
CA ARG A 166 -19.51 -30.86 4.68
C ARG A 166 -20.96 -31.08 4.30
N VAL A 167 -21.23 -32.08 3.45
CA VAL A 167 -22.59 -32.52 3.16
C VAL A 167 -23.18 -33.14 4.43
N LYS A 168 -24.24 -32.54 4.96
CA LYS A 168 -24.98 -33.05 6.13
C LYS A 168 -26.35 -33.54 5.66
N ASN A 169 -26.66 -34.81 5.93
CA ASN A 169 -27.98 -35.38 5.67
C ASN A 169 -28.54 -35.95 6.98
N TYR A 170 -29.67 -35.43 7.44
CA TYR A 170 -30.28 -35.85 8.71
C TYR A 170 -30.74 -37.32 8.69
N GLY A 171 -31.14 -37.87 7.52
CA GLY A 171 -31.51 -39.28 7.39
C GLY A 171 -30.35 -40.25 7.68
N VAL A 172 -29.11 -39.81 7.50
CA VAL A 172 -27.90 -40.59 7.79
C VAL A 172 -27.75 -40.88 9.28
N ASN A 173 -28.36 -40.06 10.15
CA ASN A 173 -28.39 -40.29 11.60
C ASN A 173 -29.21 -41.53 12.00
N PHE A 174 -30.03 -42.10 11.11
CA PHE A 174 -30.88 -43.27 11.36
C PHE A 174 -30.63 -44.43 10.38
N ALA A 175 -29.46 -44.47 9.74
CA ALA A 175 -29.14 -45.50 8.75
C ALA A 175 -29.26 -46.93 9.33
N TRP A 176 -29.90 -47.83 8.57
CA TRP A 176 -30.14 -49.23 8.97
C TRP A 176 -28.84 -50.04 9.15
N ASN A 177 -27.86 -49.84 8.25
CA ASN A 177 -26.63 -50.65 8.18
C ASN A 177 -25.32 -49.85 8.23
N LYS A 178 -25.37 -48.56 8.59
CA LYS A 178 -24.18 -47.69 8.69
C LYS A 178 -23.91 -47.30 10.14
N ARG A 179 -22.63 -47.11 10.48
CA ARG A 179 -22.18 -46.68 11.82
C ARG A 179 -22.49 -45.21 12.14
N THR A 180 -23.16 -44.51 11.24
CA THR A 180 -23.60 -43.13 11.44
C THR A 180 -24.85 -43.01 12.28
N ARG A 181 -25.49 -44.14 12.64
CA ARG A 181 -26.69 -44.15 13.48
C ARG A 181 -26.37 -43.61 14.88
N VAL A 182 -27.05 -42.52 15.27
CA VAL A 182 -26.90 -41.93 16.60
C VAL A 182 -27.73 -42.71 17.62
N SER A 183 -27.22 -42.86 18.84
CA SER A 183 -27.92 -43.53 19.93
C SER A 183 -28.97 -42.66 20.61
N THR A 184 -28.78 -41.33 20.58
CA THR A 184 -29.64 -40.33 21.21
C THR A 184 -29.76 -39.08 20.33
N LYS A 185 -30.77 -38.25 20.58
CA LYS A 185 -31.03 -36.98 19.87
C LYS A 185 -31.41 -35.88 20.85
#